data_AF-A0A922J2B2-F1
#
_entry.id   AF-A0A922J2B2-F1
#
_cell.length_a   1.000
_cell.length_b   1.000
_cell.length_c   1.000
_cell.angle_alpha   90.00
_cell.angle_beta   90.00
_cell.angle_gamma   90.00
#
_symmetry.space_group_name_H-M   'P 1'
#
loop_
_entity.id
_entity.type
_entity.pdbx_description
1 polymer ?
#
loop_
_entity_poly.entity_id
_entity_poly.type
_entity_poly.pdbx_seq_one_letter_code
_entity_poly.pdbx_strand_id
1 'polypeptide(L)'
;MALSMHKDSANKHMDTSKYVRYTPEQVEALERVYSECPKPSSLRRQQLIRECPILSNIEPKQIKVWFQNRRCREKQRKEASRLQTVNRKLTAMNKLLMEENDRLQKQVSHLVYDNGYMRQQLQSASGTTTDNSCESVVMSGQQQQQQNPTPQHPQRDANNPAGLLAIAEEALAEFLSKATGTAVDWVQMIGMKPGPDSIGIVAVSRNCSGVAARACGLVSLEPTKVAEILKDCPSWFRDCRCLDVLSAIPTGNGGTIELIYMQTYAPTTLAAARDFWMLRYTASLDDGSLVICVRSLTSSTGGPSGPPNTSFVRAEMLPSGYLIRPCEGGGSIIHIVDHVDLDAWSVPEVLRPLYESSKILAQKMTIAALRHIRQIAQETSGEIQYGGGRQPAVLRTFSQRLCRGFNDAVNGFADDGWSLLGSDGVEDVTIMVNSSPSKFLGSQYSTSMFSTFGGGVLCAKASMLLQNVPPALLVRFLREHRSEWADYGVDAYSAACLRASPFAVPCARPGGFPGSQVILPLAHTVEHEEFLEVVRLEGHAFSPEDVALARDMYLLQLCSGVDENAVGASAQLVFAPIDESFADDAPLLPSGFRVIPLDTKTVRMGQLQLEHWTWHQRLK
;
A
#
# COMPACT_ATOMS: atom_id res chain seq x y z
N MET A 1 17.59 1.82 -58.05
CA MET A 1 16.88 1.32 -59.24
C MET A 1 15.42 1.09 -58.88
N ALA A 2 14.53 1.90 -59.46
CA ALA A 2 13.09 1.68 -59.68
C ALA A 2 12.52 3.03 -60.17
N LEU A 3 12.69 3.30 -61.46
CA LEU A 3 11.62 3.32 -62.47
C LEU A 3 10.72 4.57 -62.40
N SER A 4 11.17 5.57 -63.16
CA SER A 4 10.35 6.61 -63.77
C SER A 4 9.32 5.98 -64.72
N MET A 5 8.06 6.35 -64.59
CA MET A 5 7.08 6.24 -65.66
C MET A 5 6.48 7.62 -65.92
N HIS A 6 6.56 8.04 -67.18
CA HIS A 6 6.03 9.29 -67.68
C HIS A 6 4.53 9.19 -67.95
N LYS A 7 3.83 10.26 -67.54
CA LYS A 7 2.77 11.01 -68.26
C LYS A 7 1.41 10.33 -68.44
N ASP A 8 0.39 10.91 -67.79
CA ASP A 8 -0.73 11.48 -68.54
C ASP A 8 -1.45 12.58 -67.74
N SER A 9 -1.51 13.77 -68.34
CA SER A 9 -2.35 14.89 -67.92
C SER A 9 -3.81 14.52 -68.17
N ALA A 10 -4.51 14.09 -67.14
CA ALA A 10 -5.96 14.17 -67.07
C ALA A 10 -6.34 15.16 -65.98
N ASN A 11 -6.83 16.30 -66.43
CA ASN A 11 -7.39 17.42 -65.71
C ASN A 11 -8.39 16.95 -64.63
N LYS A 12 -7.93 16.69 -63.41
CA LYS A 12 -8.80 16.63 -62.22
C LYS A 12 -8.67 17.97 -61.51
N HIS A 13 -9.61 18.87 -61.79
CA HIS A 13 -10.08 19.81 -60.78
C HIS A 13 -10.29 19.01 -59.50
N MET A 14 -9.33 19.06 -58.58
CA MET A 14 -9.59 18.64 -57.21
C MET A 14 -10.72 19.54 -56.73
N ASP A 15 -11.85 18.94 -56.38
CA ASP A 15 -12.91 19.57 -55.60
C ASP A 15 -12.28 20.27 -54.37
N THR A 16 -11.90 21.53 -54.51
CA THR A 16 -11.44 22.40 -53.42
C THR A 16 -12.53 22.56 -52.35
N SER A 17 -13.76 22.16 -52.66
CA SER A 17 -14.96 22.21 -51.83
C SER A 17 -15.06 21.09 -50.78
N LYS A 18 -14.19 20.07 -50.78
CA LYS A 18 -14.28 18.96 -49.80
C LYS A 18 -13.51 19.21 -48.49
N TYR A 19 -12.63 20.21 -48.45
CA TYR A 19 -11.85 20.54 -47.26
C TYR A 19 -12.12 21.97 -46.81
N VAL A 20 -12.90 22.11 -45.72
CA VAL A 20 -13.06 23.41 -45.06
C VAL A 20 -11.78 23.76 -44.34
N ARG A 21 -11.21 24.91 -44.69
CA ARG A 21 -10.09 25.51 -43.97
C ARG A 21 -10.65 26.58 -43.04
N TYR A 22 -10.63 26.28 -41.75
CA TYR A 22 -11.07 27.21 -40.71
C TYR A 22 -10.07 28.37 -40.58
N THR A 23 -10.56 29.59 -40.38
CA THR A 23 -9.70 30.72 -40.00
C THR A 23 -9.20 30.56 -38.56
N PRO A 24 -8.11 31.23 -38.15
CA PRO A 24 -7.62 31.20 -36.77
C PRO A 24 -8.70 31.56 -35.74
N GLU A 25 -9.54 32.56 -36.05
CA GLU A 25 -10.61 33.04 -35.18
C GLU A 25 -11.75 32.01 -35.06
N GLN A 26 -12.05 31.31 -36.16
CA GLN A 26 -13.00 30.19 -36.16
C GLN A 26 -12.49 29.02 -35.32
N VAL A 27 -11.19 28.70 -35.42
CA VAL A 27 -10.56 27.65 -34.61
C VAL A 27 -10.61 28.03 -33.13
N GLU A 28 -10.27 29.27 -32.77
CA GLU A 28 -10.29 29.74 -31.38
C GLU A 28 -11.71 29.66 -30.78
N ALA A 29 -12.74 30.07 -31.53
CA ALA A 29 -14.13 29.94 -31.10
C ALA A 29 -14.54 28.48 -30.88
N LEU A 30 -14.14 27.57 -31.77
CA LEU A 30 -14.41 26.14 -31.63
C LEU A 30 -13.61 25.52 -30.47
N GLU A 31 -12.38 25.96 -30.21
CA GLU A 31 -11.56 25.51 -29.09
C GLU A 31 -12.12 25.98 -27.74
N ARG A 32 -12.66 27.19 -27.64
CA ARG A 32 -13.36 27.69 -26.44
C ARG A 32 -14.57 26.83 -26.08
N VAL A 33 -15.37 26.46 -27.08
CA VAL A 33 -16.52 25.56 -26.86
C VAL A 33 -16.04 24.14 -26.55
N TYR A 34 -14.91 23.71 -27.11
CA TYR A 34 -14.33 22.41 -26.81
C TYR A 34 -13.91 22.27 -25.36
N SER A 35 -13.34 23.32 -24.75
CA SER A 35 -13.01 23.30 -23.32
C SER A 35 -14.24 23.14 -22.42
N GLU A 36 -15.40 23.65 -22.84
CA GLU A 36 -16.65 23.54 -22.08
C GLU A 36 -17.40 22.23 -22.36
N CYS A 37 -17.48 21.83 -23.63
CA CYS A 37 -18.25 20.68 -24.09
C CYS A 37 -17.55 19.96 -25.26
N PRO A 38 -16.71 18.94 -24.98
CA PRO A 38 -15.98 18.19 -26.03
C PRO A 38 -16.88 17.34 -26.95
N LYS A 39 -18.14 17.10 -26.55
CA LYS A 39 -19.13 16.29 -27.30
C LYS A 39 -20.47 17.05 -27.43
N PRO A 40 -20.51 18.16 -28.18
CA PRO A 40 -21.71 19.00 -28.26
C PRO A 40 -22.85 18.27 -28.96
N SER A 41 -24.06 18.40 -28.41
CA SER A 41 -25.30 17.86 -28.98
C SER A 41 -25.63 18.50 -30.33
N SER A 42 -26.58 17.93 -31.09
CA SER A 42 -27.03 18.56 -32.34
C SER A 42 -27.61 19.95 -32.12
N LEU A 43 -28.38 20.12 -31.05
CA LEU A 43 -28.97 21.41 -30.66
C LEU A 43 -27.88 22.43 -30.30
N ARG A 44 -26.89 22.03 -29.48
CA ARG A 44 -25.79 22.92 -29.10
C ARG A 44 -24.94 23.36 -30.29
N ARG A 45 -24.73 22.48 -31.28
CA ARG A 45 -24.05 22.83 -32.54
C ARG A 45 -24.83 23.86 -33.37
N GLN A 46 -26.16 23.79 -33.39
CA GLN A 46 -27.01 24.77 -34.08
C GLN A 46 -27.01 26.13 -33.36
N GLN A 47 -27.07 26.11 -32.02
CA GLN A 47 -26.96 27.32 -31.20
C GLN A 47 -25.62 28.01 -31.42
N LEU A 48 -24.51 27.27 -31.46
CA LEU A 48 -23.18 27.82 -31.67
C LEU A 48 -23.06 28.65 -32.97
N ILE A 49 -23.70 28.20 -34.05
CA ILE A 49 -23.72 28.91 -35.33
C ILE A 49 -24.49 30.24 -35.22
N ARG A 50 -25.55 30.28 -34.40
CA ARG A 50 -26.36 31.50 -34.17
C ARG A 50 -25.67 32.47 -33.22
N GLU A 51 -25.00 31.95 -32.19
CA GLU A 51 -24.33 32.73 -31.14
C GLU A 51 -22.98 33.29 -31.58
N CYS A 52 -22.30 32.64 -32.53
CA CYS A 52 -21.00 33.07 -33.06
C CYS A 52 -21.11 33.41 -34.55
N PRO A 53 -21.30 34.69 -34.93
CA PRO A 53 -21.40 35.12 -36.33
C PRO A 53 -20.22 34.69 -37.21
N ILE A 54 -19.04 34.53 -36.61
CA ILE A 54 -17.80 34.08 -37.28
C ILE A 54 -17.92 32.62 -37.79
N LEU A 55 -18.83 31.82 -37.21
CA LEU A 55 -19.14 30.43 -37.58
C LEU A 55 -20.39 30.32 -38.46
N SER A 56 -21.06 31.43 -38.80
CA SER A 56 -22.34 31.44 -39.54
C SER A 56 -22.29 30.75 -40.90
N ASN A 57 -21.11 30.74 -41.54
CA ASN A 57 -20.87 30.12 -42.85
C ASN A 57 -20.41 28.65 -42.76
N ILE A 58 -20.47 28.03 -41.57
CA ILE A 58 -20.01 26.66 -41.33
C ILE A 58 -21.20 25.74 -41.09
N GLU A 59 -21.27 24.62 -41.81
CA GLU A 59 -22.37 23.68 -41.63
C GLU A 59 -22.29 22.92 -40.29
N PRO A 60 -23.43 22.58 -39.65
CA PRO A 60 -23.45 21.78 -38.42
C PRO A 60 -22.73 20.42 -38.52
N LYS A 61 -22.65 19.85 -39.73
CA LYS A 61 -21.90 18.62 -40.03
C LYS A 61 -20.39 18.85 -39.97
N GLN A 62 -19.91 19.98 -40.46
CA GLN A 62 -18.49 20.36 -40.45
C GLN A 62 -18.01 20.61 -39.01
N ILE A 63 -18.82 21.28 -38.19
CA ILE A 63 -18.58 21.42 -36.74
C ILE A 63 -18.48 20.03 -36.09
N LYS A 64 -19.40 19.11 -36.37
CA LYS A 64 -19.32 17.72 -35.85
C LYS A 64 -17.98 17.06 -36.17
N VAL A 65 -17.55 17.14 -37.43
CA VAL A 65 -16.30 16.54 -37.91
C VAL A 65 -15.10 17.22 -37.26
N TRP A 66 -15.13 18.54 -37.07
CA TRP A 66 -14.08 19.27 -36.35
C TRP A 66 -13.92 18.74 -34.91
N PHE A 67 -15.02 18.62 -34.16
CA PHE A 67 -14.98 18.09 -32.78
C PHE A 67 -14.54 16.61 -32.74
N GLN A 68 -14.93 15.79 -33.73
CA GLN A 68 -14.45 14.41 -33.86
C GLN A 68 -12.94 14.36 -34.11
N ASN A 69 -12.44 15.16 -35.06
CA ASN A 69 -11.02 15.24 -35.40
C ASN A 69 -10.20 15.83 -34.27
N ARG A 70 -10.72 16.84 -33.55
CA ARG A 70 -10.04 17.44 -32.39
C ARG A 70 -9.86 16.44 -31.27
N ARG A 71 -10.89 15.64 -30.95
CA ARG A 71 -10.79 14.51 -30.00
C ARG A 71 -9.79 13.47 -30.47
N CYS A 72 -9.81 13.11 -31.76
CA CYS A 72 -8.87 12.15 -32.32
C CYS A 72 -7.42 12.64 -32.23
N ARG A 73 -7.14 13.89 -32.62
CA ARG A 73 -5.82 14.53 -32.52
C ARG A 73 -5.35 14.66 -31.08
N GLU A 74 -6.23 15.03 -30.16
CA GLU A 74 -5.90 15.09 -28.74
C GLU A 74 -5.57 13.71 -28.19
N LYS A 75 -6.37 12.69 -28.52
CA LYS A 75 -6.10 11.30 -28.14
C LYS A 75 -4.74 10.85 -28.71
N GLN A 76 -4.45 11.14 -29.97
CA GLN A 76 -3.15 10.83 -30.59
C GLN A 76 -1.99 11.55 -29.91
N ARG A 77 -2.15 12.84 -29.56
CA ARG A 77 -1.11 13.61 -28.86
C ARG A 77 -0.85 13.05 -27.46
N LYS A 78 -1.91 12.75 -26.71
CA LYS A 78 -1.81 12.10 -25.39
C LYS A 78 -1.13 10.74 -25.50
N GLU A 79 -1.52 9.93 -26.48
CA GLU A 79 -0.93 8.62 -26.71
C GLU A 79 0.54 8.68 -27.16
N ALA A 80 0.90 9.61 -28.04
CA ALA A 80 2.29 9.82 -28.45
C ALA A 80 3.17 10.26 -27.28
N SER A 81 2.67 11.18 -26.44
CA SER A 81 3.35 11.58 -25.21
C SER A 81 3.50 10.41 -24.24
N ARG A 82 2.45 9.61 -24.04
CA ARG A 82 2.48 8.40 -23.22
C ARG A 82 3.52 7.39 -23.73
N LEU A 83 3.55 7.13 -25.03
CA LEU A 83 4.52 6.24 -25.68
C LEU A 83 5.96 6.76 -25.51
N GLN A 84 6.18 8.07 -25.62
CA GLN A 84 7.49 8.66 -25.40
C GLN A 84 7.95 8.46 -23.95
N THR A 85 7.07 8.67 -22.97
CA THR A 85 7.33 8.39 -21.56
C THR A 85 7.67 6.93 -21.35
N VAL A 86 6.84 6.00 -21.87
CA VAL A 86 7.07 4.55 -21.77
C VAL A 86 8.42 4.15 -22.39
N ASN A 87 8.78 4.71 -23.54
CA ASN A 87 10.04 4.40 -24.21
C ASN A 87 11.26 4.85 -23.38
N ARG A 88 11.18 6.03 -22.73
CA ARG A 88 12.21 6.47 -21.77
C ARG A 88 12.34 5.50 -20.60
N LYS A 89 11.20 5.08 -20.01
CA LYS A 89 11.18 4.09 -18.92
C LYS A 89 11.82 2.76 -19.33
N LEU A 90 11.47 2.26 -20.51
CA LEU A 90 12.01 1.00 -21.05
C LEU A 90 13.51 1.10 -21.32
N THR A 91 13.98 2.23 -21.86
CA THR A 91 15.41 2.49 -22.10
C THR A 91 16.19 2.49 -20.79
N ALA A 92 15.68 3.17 -19.76
CA ALA A 92 16.26 3.14 -18.43
C ALA A 92 16.32 1.72 -17.85
N MET A 93 15.22 0.97 -17.94
CA MET A 93 15.16 -0.41 -17.44
C MET A 93 16.11 -1.35 -18.19
N ASN A 94 16.24 -1.20 -19.51
CA ASN A 94 17.20 -1.96 -20.31
C ASN A 94 18.65 -1.67 -19.90
N LYS A 95 18.99 -0.40 -19.63
CA LYS A 95 20.33 -0.04 -19.13
C LYS A 95 20.65 -0.77 -17.82
N LEU A 96 19.69 -0.81 -16.89
CA LEU A 96 19.87 -1.53 -15.62
C LEU A 96 20.05 -3.02 -15.79
N LEU A 97 19.26 -3.64 -16.66
CA LEU A 97 19.40 -5.05 -16.97
C LEU A 97 20.79 -5.34 -17.56
N MET A 98 21.33 -4.45 -18.39
CA MET A 98 22.68 -4.60 -18.91
C MET A 98 23.76 -4.44 -17.83
N GLU A 99 23.62 -3.47 -16.93
CA GLU A 99 24.53 -3.27 -15.79
C GLU A 99 24.57 -4.49 -14.87
N GLU A 100 23.40 -5.05 -14.53
CA GLU A 100 23.31 -6.26 -13.70
C GLU A 100 23.87 -7.48 -14.41
N ASN A 101 23.64 -7.62 -15.72
CA ASN A 101 24.18 -8.72 -16.51
C ASN A 101 25.72 -8.65 -16.56
N ASP A 102 26.30 -7.46 -16.78
CA ASP A 102 27.75 -7.27 -16.71
C ASP A 102 28.32 -7.62 -15.32
N ARG A 103 27.65 -7.22 -14.25
CA ARG A 103 28.04 -7.57 -12.87
C ARG A 103 27.99 -9.08 -12.63
N LEU A 104 26.90 -9.74 -13.03
CA LEU A 104 26.74 -11.18 -12.91
C LEU A 104 27.79 -11.91 -13.75
N GLN A 105 28.09 -11.43 -14.96
CA GLN A 105 29.10 -12.03 -15.83
C GLN A 105 30.51 -11.93 -15.22
N LYS A 106 30.83 -10.84 -14.53
CA LYS A 106 32.06 -10.71 -13.72
C LYS A 106 32.08 -11.70 -12.56
N GLN A 107 30.99 -11.84 -11.82
CA GLN A 107 30.89 -12.81 -10.72
C GLN A 107 31.04 -14.25 -11.19
N VAL A 108 30.36 -14.62 -12.29
CA VAL A 108 30.50 -15.95 -12.90
C VAL A 108 31.94 -16.18 -13.34
N SER A 109 32.58 -15.20 -13.97
CA SER A 109 33.99 -15.30 -14.39
C SER A 109 34.91 -15.55 -13.19
N HIS A 110 34.71 -14.85 -12.08
CA HIS A 110 35.46 -15.06 -10.84
C HIS A 110 35.24 -16.46 -10.26
N LEU A 111 33.98 -16.89 -10.13
CA LEU A 111 33.65 -18.21 -9.60
C LEU A 111 34.18 -19.35 -10.48
N VAL A 112 34.19 -19.18 -11.81
CA VAL A 112 34.77 -20.14 -12.75
C VAL A 112 36.29 -20.23 -12.55
N TYR A 113 36.95 -19.09 -12.37
CA TYR A 113 38.38 -19.05 -12.06
C TYR A 113 38.70 -19.75 -10.74
N ASP A 114 38.00 -19.41 -9.65
CA ASP A 114 38.21 -20.02 -8.33
C ASP A 114 37.95 -21.53 -8.36
N ASN A 115 36.88 -21.97 -9.05
CA ASN A 115 36.61 -23.40 -9.22
C ASN A 115 37.71 -24.11 -10.02
N GLY A 116 38.25 -23.48 -11.05
CA GLY A 116 39.39 -24.00 -11.80
C GLY A 116 40.61 -24.15 -10.90
N TYR A 117 40.91 -23.14 -10.09
CA TYR A 117 42.01 -23.16 -9.13
C TYR A 117 41.84 -24.27 -8.07
N MET A 118 40.65 -24.40 -7.47
CA MET A 118 40.36 -25.46 -6.50
C MET A 118 40.45 -26.86 -7.11
N ARG A 119 39.95 -27.05 -8.35
CA ARG A 119 40.09 -28.33 -9.08
C ARG A 119 41.56 -28.65 -9.35
N GLN A 120 42.37 -27.66 -9.69
CA GLN A 120 43.79 -27.84 -9.91
C GLN A 120 44.51 -28.22 -8.61
N GLN A 121 44.17 -27.61 -7.47
CA GLN A 121 44.68 -28.00 -6.15
C GLN A 121 44.31 -29.46 -5.80
N LEU A 122 43.07 -29.89 -6.05
CA LEU A 122 42.63 -31.26 -5.81
C LEU A 122 43.33 -32.28 -6.72
N GLN A 123 43.58 -31.92 -7.98
CA GLN A 123 44.34 -32.77 -8.91
C GLN A 123 45.82 -32.84 -8.55
N SER A 124 46.44 -31.74 -8.10
CA SER A 124 47.81 -31.76 -7.59
C SER A 124 47.96 -32.55 -6.30
N ALA A 125 46.93 -32.58 -5.44
CA ALA A 125 46.92 -33.41 -4.23
C ALA A 125 46.68 -34.90 -4.54
N SER A 126 46.00 -35.23 -5.64
CA SER A 126 45.77 -36.61 -6.09
C SER A 126 46.95 -37.20 -6.88
N GLY A 127 47.88 -36.38 -7.35
CA GLY A 127 49.10 -36.79 -8.07
C GLY A 127 50.26 -37.23 -7.16
N THR A 128 50.12 -37.11 -5.84
CA THR A 128 51.17 -37.39 -4.85
C THR A 128 51.02 -38.71 -4.11
N THR A 129 50.10 -39.59 -4.52
CA THR A 129 49.95 -40.92 -3.90
C THR A 129 49.96 -42.03 -4.95
N THR A 130 51.17 -42.43 -5.35
CA THR A 130 51.44 -43.80 -5.82
C THR A 130 52.32 -44.49 -4.78
N ASP A 131 51.79 -45.60 -4.26
CA ASP A 131 52.41 -46.66 -3.44
C ASP A 131 53.07 -46.30 -2.10
N ASN A 132 52.35 -46.55 -1.01
CA ASN A 132 52.59 -47.77 -0.21
C ASN A 132 51.54 -47.95 0.91
N SER A 133 51.12 -49.21 1.04
CA SER A 133 50.61 -49.87 2.27
C SER A 133 49.24 -49.47 2.82
N CYS A 134 48.36 -50.46 2.82
CA CYS A 134 47.14 -50.51 3.60
C CYS A 134 47.43 -50.36 5.10
N GLU A 135 46.75 -49.42 5.77
CA GLU A 135 46.21 -49.70 7.09
C GLU A 135 44.91 -48.92 7.27
N SER A 136 43.83 -49.70 7.31
CA SER A 136 42.50 -49.26 7.69
C SER A 136 42.51 -48.83 9.14
N VAL A 137 42.32 -47.54 9.41
CA VAL A 137 41.92 -47.07 10.73
C VAL A 137 40.56 -46.41 10.61
N VAL A 138 39.55 -47.21 10.93
CA VAL A 138 38.23 -46.73 11.32
C VAL A 138 38.43 -46.03 12.66
N MET A 139 38.56 -44.70 12.64
CA MET A 139 38.36 -43.90 13.85
C MET A 139 37.07 -43.13 13.69
N SER A 140 36.03 -43.75 14.24
CA SER A 140 34.80 -43.15 14.71
C SER A 140 35.11 -41.84 15.43
N GLY A 141 34.97 -40.72 14.73
CA GLY A 141 35.06 -39.40 15.31
C GLY A 141 33.84 -39.15 16.17
N GLN A 142 33.97 -39.38 17.48
CA GLN A 142 33.15 -38.70 18.48
C GLN A 142 33.21 -37.20 18.21
N GLN A 143 32.05 -36.61 17.95
CA GLN A 143 31.84 -35.17 17.94
C GLN A 143 32.21 -34.61 19.31
N GLN A 144 33.44 -34.13 19.47
CA GLN A 144 33.72 -33.09 20.45
C GLN A 144 33.40 -31.74 19.80
N GLN A 145 32.33 -31.14 20.30
CA GLN A 145 32.00 -29.74 20.14
C GLN A 145 33.21 -28.88 20.54
N GLN A 146 33.95 -28.36 19.56
CA GLN A 146 34.71 -27.13 19.74
C GLN A 146 33.80 -25.97 19.35
N GLN A 147 33.17 -25.38 20.37
CA GLN A 147 32.60 -24.05 20.29
C GLN A 147 33.74 -23.07 20.00
N ASN A 148 33.74 -22.50 18.80
CA ASN A 148 34.51 -21.29 18.52
C ASN A 148 34.00 -20.17 19.45
N PRO A 149 34.86 -19.44 20.18
CA PRO A 149 34.44 -18.23 20.87
C PRO A 149 34.05 -17.18 19.84
N THR A 150 32.83 -16.67 19.95
CA THR A 150 32.37 -15.42 19.33
C THR A 150 33.41 -14.32 19.55
N PRO A 151 33.80 -13.54 18.51
CA PRO A 151 34.65 -12.37 18.73
C PRO A 151 33.88 -11.38 19.59
N GLN A 152 34.31 -11.18 20.83
CA GLN A 152 33.81 -10.11 21.68
C GLN A 152 34.22 -8.79 21.03
N HIS A 153 33.26 -8.11 20.42
CA HIS A 153 33.43 -6.71 20.03
C HIS A 153 33.81 -5.89 21.27
N PRO A 154 34.84 -5.02 21.20
CA PRO A 154 35.14 -4.11 22.31
C PRO A 154 33.88 -3.32 22.66
N GLN A 155 33.60 -3.15 23.95
CA GLN A 155 32.48 -2.34 24.43
C GLN A 155 32.58 -0.94 23.81
N ARG A 156 31.77 -0.67 22.78
CA ARG A 156 31.66 0.65 22.17
C ARG A 156 30.84 1.51 23.12
N ASP A 157 31.31 2.72 23.42
CA ASP A 157 30.52 3.71 24.14
C ASP A 157 29.25 4.01 23.34
N ALA A 158 28.11 3.56 23.85
CA ALA A 158 26.83 3.56 23.15
C ALA A 158 26.30 4.98 22.81
N ASN A 159 26.89 6.02 23.39
CA ASN A 159 26.55 7.43 23.17
C ASN A 159 27.62 8.20 22.36
N ASN A 160 28.67 7.54 21.87
CA ASN A 160 29.71 8.19 21.08
C ASN A 160 29.28 8.31 19.60
N PRO A 161 29.30 9.51 18.98
CA PRO A 161 29.01 9.70 17.56
C PRO A 161 29.82 8.79 16.63
N ALA A 162 31.06 8.46 16.99
CA ALA A 162 31.90 7.55 16.21
C ALA A 162 31.37 6.10 16.21
N GLY A 163 30.80 5.66 17.34
CA GLY A 163 30.20 4.33 17.47
C GLY A 163 28.93 4.19 16.61
N LEU A 164 28.08 5.22 16.61
CA LEU A 164 26.88 5.26 15.78
C LEU A 164 27.23 5.33 14.29
N LEU A 165 28.27 6.05 13.90
CA LEU A 165 28.75 6.08 12.52
C LEU A 165 29.24 4.71 12.06
N ALA A 166 29.98 3.98 12.89
CA ALA A 166 30.42 2.62 12.56
C ALA A 166 29.23 1.67 12.34
N ILE A 167 28.17 1.78 13.16
CA ILE A 167 26.93 1.01 12.98
C ILE A 167 26.25 1.40 11.65
N ALA A 168 26.22 2.70 11.33
CA ALA A 168 25.65 3.22 10.11
C ALA A 168 26.37 2.72 8.85
N GLU A 169 27.71 2.71 8.87
CA GLU A 169 28.54 2.22 7.75
C GLU A 169 28.41 0.72 7.55
N GLU A 170 28.37 -0.06 8.64
CA GLU A 170 28.12 -1.51 8.57
C GLU A 170 26.73 -1.81 8.00
N ALA A 171 25.70 -1.12 8.51
CA ALA A 171 24.34 -1.25 8.01
C ALA A 171 24.25 -0.88 6.53
N LEU A 172 24.93 0.19 6.11
CA LEU A 172 24.98 0.61 4.71
C LEU A 172 25.59 -0.48 3.81
N ALA A 173 26.74 -1.04 4.21
CA ALA A 173 27.40 -2.08 3.43
C ALA A 173 26.51 -3.32 3.25
N GLU A 174 25.89 -3.79 4.35
CA GLU A 174 24.99 -4.93 4.32
C GLU A 174 23.72 -4.64 3.51
N PHE A 175 23.11 -3.46 3.69
CA PHE A 175 21.97 -3.01 2.90
C PHE A 175 22.29 -3.01 1.40
N LEU A 176 23.40 -2.42 0.96
CA LEU A 176 23.77 -2.36 -0.46
C LEU A 176 23.99 -3.76 -1.04
N SER A 177 24.54 -4.70 -0.25
CA SER A 177 24.69 -6.10 -0.65
C SER A 177 23.35 -6.82 -0.84
N LYS A 178 22.31 -6.46 -0.07
CA LYS A 178 20.94 -6.97 -0.23
C LYS A 178 20.23 -6.31 -1.41
N ALA A 179 20.39 -4.99 -1.54
CA ALA A 179 19.69 -4.15 -2.50
C ALA A 179 20.21 -4.25 -3.93
N THR A 180 21.46 -4.68 -4.13
CA THR A 180 22.08 -4.82 -5.46
C THR A 180 22.85 -6.13 -5.65
N GLY A 181 22.91 -6.98 -4.63
CA GLY A 181 23.65 -8.24 -4.69
C GLY A 181 22.78 -9.45 -4.38
N THR A 182 23.46 -10.55 -4.06
CA THR A 182 22.91 -11.89 -3.81
C THR A 182 23.02 -12.30 -2.34
N ALA A 183 23.19 -11.34 -1.43
CA ALA A 183 23.34 -11.61 0.02
C ALA A 183 22.12 -12.34 0.63
N VAL A 184 20.97 -12.23 -0.02
CA VAL A 184 19.74 -12.96 0.31
C VAL A 184 19.32 -13.75 -0.93
N ASP A 185 18.85 -14.98 -0.72
CA ASP A 185 18.23 -15.78 -1.77
C ASP A 185 16.85 -15.21 -2.11
N TRP A 186 16.85 -14.33 -3.12
CA TRP A 186 15.68 -13.60 -3.59
C TRP A 186 14.87 -14.44 -4.55
N VAL A 187 13.59 -14.61 -4.25
CA VAL A 187 12.65 -15.27 -5.13
C VAL A 187 11.57 -14.31 -5.56
N GLN A 188 11.43 -14.13 -6.86
CA GLN A 188 10.42 -13.26 -7.44
C GLN A 188 9.01 -13.69 -7.02
N MET A 189 8.19 -12.72 -6.63
CA MET A 189 6.79 -12.96 -6.27
C MET A 189 5.97 -13.37 -7.50
N ILE A 190 5.17 -14.44 -7.32
CA ILE A 190 4.26 -14.97 -8.34
C ILE A 190 3.10 -13.98 -8.57
N GLY A 191 2.65 -13.83 -9.82
CA GLY A 191 1.52 -12.98 -10.20
C GLY A 191 1.90 -11.55 -10.59
N MET A 192 3.17 -11.18 -10.48
CA MET A 192 3.67 -9.88 -10.98
C MET A 192 3.74 -9.89 -12.51
N LYS A 193 2.97 -9.03 -13.18
CA LYS A 193 2.99 -8.87 -14.64
C LYS A 193 4.20 -8.00 -15.04
N PRO A 194 5.13 -8.48 -15.87
CA PRO A 194 6.20 -7.64 -16.40
C PRO A 194 5.63 -6.64 -17.41
N GLY A 195 6.14 -5.41 -17.41
CA GLY A 195 5.74 -4.40 -18.39
C GLY A 195 6.00 -2.96 -17.93
N PRO A 196 5.83 -1.98 -18.84
CA PRO A 196 6.06 -0.56 -18.53
C PRO A 196 5.08 0.01 -17.50
N ASP A 197 3.93 -0.64 -17.34
CA ASP A 197 2.91 -0.30 -16.34
C ASP A 197 3.07 -1.14 -15.05
N SER A 198 4.03 -2.07 -14.99
CA SER A 198 4.28 -2.89 -13.79
C SER A 198 4.80 -2.04 -12.64
N ILE A 199 4.41 -2.36 -11.41
CA ILE A 199 4.88 -1.69 -10.19
C ILE A 199 6.40 -1.75 -9.98
N GLY A 200 7.04 -2.75 -10.57
CA GLY A 200 8.44 -3.05 -10.40
C GLY A 200 8.65 -4.55 -10.27
N ILE A 201 9.90 -4.94 -10.05
CA ILE A 201 10.27 -6.32 -9.74
C ILE A 201 10.26 -6.45 -8.23
N VAL A 202 9.47 -7.39 -7.70
CA VAL A 202 9.39 -7.66 -6.26
C VAL A 202 9.83 -9.10 -6.01
N ALA A 203 10.70 -9.27 -5.02
CA ALA A 203 11.20 -10.56 -4.58
C ALA A 203 11.12 -10.68 -3.05
N VAL A 204 11.00 -11.90 -2.58
CA VAL A 204 10.92 -12.25 -1.16
C VAL A 204 11.99 -13.28 -0.82
N SER A 205 12.42 -13.29 0.44
CA SER A 205 13.33 -14.33 0.94
C SER A 205 12.57 -15.64 1.19
N ARG A 206 13.26 -16.79 1.03
CA ARG A 206 12.73 -18.10 1.44
C ARG A 206 13.34 -18.66 2.73
N ASN A 207 14.58 -18.30 3.06
CA ASN A 207 15.35 -18.90 4.17
C ASN A 207 16.33 -17.90 4.82
N CYS A 208 15.86 -16.71 5.21
CA CYS A 208 16.68 -15.78 6.01
C CYS A 208 16.23 -15.78 7.48
N SER A 209 17.07 -15.23 8.37
CA SER A 209 16.63 -14.86 9.71
C SER A 209 15.55 -13.79 9.59
N GLY A 210 14.42 -13.91 10.29
CA GLY A 210 13.28 -13.02 10.12
C GLY A 210 12.62 -13.15 8.73
N VAL A 211 12.04 -12.04 8.26
CA VAL A 211 11.36 -11.94 6.96
C VAL A 211 11.96 -10.82 6.14
N ALA A 212 12.09 -11.02 4.83
CA ALA A 212 12.66 -10.02 3.96
C ALA A 212 11.98 -9.93 2.59
N ALA A 213 11.86 -8.70 2.11
CA ALA A 213 11.34 -8.35 0.80
C ALA A 213 12.25 -7.31 0.15
N ARG A 214 12.37 -7.39 -1.17
CA ARG A 214 13.09 -6.43 -1.99
C ARG A 214 12.23 -6.03 -3.17
N ALA A 215 12.28 -4.77 -3.54
CA ALA A 215 11.67 -4.31 -4.78
C ALA A 215 12.57 -3.34 -5.54
N CYS A 216 12.46 -3.35 -6.86
CA CYS A 216 13.09 -2.40 -7.75
C CYS A 216 12.05 -1.80 -8.69
N GLY A 217 11.96 -0.47 -8.75
CA GLY A 217 10.97 0.23 -9.55
C GLY A 217 11.47 1.59 -10.05
N LEU A 218 10.84 2.09 -11.12
CA LEU A 218 11.11 3.41 -11.68
C LEU A 218 9.99 4.38 -11.31
N VAL A 219 10.35 5.61 -10.96
CA VAL A 219 9.40 6.69 -10.70
C VAL A 219 9.83 8.01 -11.32
N SER A 220 8.88 8.83 -11.74
CA SER A 220 9.13 10.16 -12.34
C SER A 220 9.25 11.26 -11.27
N LEU A 221 10.03 11.02 -10.23
CA LEU A 221 10.37 11.98 -9.17
C LEU A 221 11.88 12.01 -8.95
N GLU A 222 12.42 13.16 -8.57
CA GLU A 222 13.85 13.33 -8.25
C GLU A 222 14.25 12.61 -6.93
N PRO A 223 15.53 12.25 -6.75
CA PRO A 223 15.95 11.44 -5.61
C PRO A 223 15.61 12.05 -4.23
N THR A 224 15.80 13.36 -4.09
CA THR A 224 15.46 14.13 -2.89
C THR A 224 13.98 14.01 -2.55
N LYS A 225 13.09 14.20 -3.55
CA LYS A 225 11.66 14.12 -3.33
C LYS A 225 11.20 12.71 -2.96
N VAL A 226 11.78 11.70 -3.59
CA VAL A 226 11.52 10.29 -3.25
C VAL A 226 11.94 10.00 -1.81
N ALA A 227 13.11 10.48 -1.38
CA ALA A 227 13.58 10.32 -0.01
C ALA A 227 12.66 10.98 1.02
N GLU A 228 12.18 12.20 0.77
CA GLU A 228 11.21 12.87 1.65
C GLU A 228 9.94 12.03 1.85
N ILE A 229 9.36 11.53 0.76
CA ILE A 229 8.15 10.70 0.79
C ILE A 229 8.39 9.40 1.57
N LEU A 230 9.52 8.74 1.30
CA LEU A 230 9.86 7.46 1.93
C LEU A 230 10.18 7.59 3.43
N LYS A 231 10.74 8.73 3.86
CA LYS A 231 11.02 9.00 5.28
C LYS A 231 9.74 9.25 6.09
N ASP A 232 8.68 9.75 5.44
CA ASP A 232 7.37 9.98 6.06
C ASP A 232 6.53 8.69 6.08
N CYS A 233 7.02 7.65 6.77
CA CYS A 233 6.33 6.36 6.89
C CYS A 233 4.85 6.48 7.28
N PRO A 234 4.43 7.33 8.25
CA PRO A 234 3.01 7.48 8.61
C PRO A 234 2.09 7.87 7.45
N SER A 235 2.60 8.51 6.40
CA SER A 235 1.79 8.89 5.23
C SER A 235 1.44 7.71 4.31
N TRP A 236 2.21 6.63 4.32
CA TRP A 236 2.04 5.55 3.33
C TRP A 236 2.01 4.15 3.94
N PHE A 237 2.71 3.92 5.04
CA PHE A 237 2.72 2.64 5.74
C PHE A 237 1.52 2.57 6.68
N ARG A 238 0.45 1.89 6.25
CA ARG A 238 -0.83 1.82 6.98
C ARG A 238 -0.72 1.24 8.39
N ASP A 239 0.26 0.36 8.61
CA ASP A 239 0.50 -0.24 9.92
C ASP A 239 1.39 0.64 10.80
N CYS A 240 1.98 1.73 10.28
CA CYS A 240 2.73 2.71 11.08
C CYS A 240 1.76 3.55 11.92
N ARG A 241 1.94 3.53 13.24
CA ARG A 241 1.21 4.38 14.18
C ARG A 241 1.87 5.75 14.29
N CYS A 242 3.16 5.76 14.60
CA CYS A 242 3.98 6.95 14.69
C CYS A 242 5.44 6.62 14.35
N LEU A 243 6.19 7.66 13.98
CA LEU A 243 7.62 7.62 13.74
C LEU A 243 8.21 8.94 14.27
N ASP A 244 8.93 8.84 15.38
CA ASP A 244 9.50 9.99 16.08
C ASP A 244 11.02 9.99 15.89
N VAL A 245 11.55 11.09 15.34
CA VAL A 245 12.99 11.33 15.25
C VAL A 245 13.43 11.99 16.55
N LEU A 246 14.12 11.22 17.40
CA LEU A 246 14.53 11.67 18.73
C LEU A 246 15.83 12.48 18.70
N SER A 247 16.70 12.21 17.73
CA SER A 247 17.97 12.91 17.55
C SER A 247 18.42 12.84 16.09
N ALA A 248 19.09 13.88 15.62
CA ALA A 248 19.72 13.94 14.30
C ALA A 248 21.16 14.45 14.45
N ILE A 249 22.11 13.70 13.90
CA ILE A 249 23.55 13.92 14.05
C ILE A 249 24.16 13.99 12.64
N PRO A 250 24.66 15.15 12.20
CA PRO A 250 25.36 15.23 10.92
C PRO A 250 26.70 14.49 10.98
N THR A 251 27.09 13.86 9.87
CA THR A 251 28.35 13.12 9.76
C THR A 251 29.37 13.90 8.94
N GLY A 252 30.67 13.63 9.15
CA GLY A 252 31.76 14.38 8.49
C GLY A 252 31.82 14.22 6.97
N ASN A 253 31.19 13.18 6.42
CA ASN A 253 31.07 12.91 4.99
C ASN A 253 29.78 13.49 4.37
N GLY A 254 29.09 14.41 5.06
CA GLY A 254 27.88 15.06 4.55
C GLY A 254 26.60 14.21 4.66
N GLY A 255 26.66 13.07 5.36
CA GLY A 255 25.50 12.28 5.73
C GLY A 255 24.83 12.77 7.02
N THR A 256 23.76 12.07 7.42
CA THR A 256 23.03 12.34 8.67
C THR A 256 22.57 11.04 9.28
N ILE A 257 22.81 10.89 10.58
CA ILE A 257 22.35 9.78 11.41
C ILE A 257 21.15 10.28 12.22
N GLU A 258 20.04 9.58 12.15
CA GLU A 258 18.81 9.86 12.89
C GLU A 258 18.52 8.70 13.84
N LEU A 259 18.24 8.99 15.11
CA LEU A 259 17.73 8.01 16.07
C LEU A 259 16.21 8.05 16.05
N ILE A 260 15.60 6.91 15.77
CA ILE A 260 14.18 6.80 15.45
C ILE A 260 13.51 5.81 16.37
N TYR A 261 12.40 6.25 16.94
CA TYR A 261 11.43 5.38 17.59
C TYR A 261 10.19 5.27 16.70
N MET A 262 9.80 4.05 16.34
CA MET A 262 8.64 3.79 15.49
C MET A 262 7.72 2.78 16.17
N GLN A 263 6.42 3.02 16.10
CA GLN A 263 5.39 2.09 16.58
C GLN A 263 4.54 1.61 15.42
N THR A 264 4.15 0.33 15.44
CA THR A 264 3.25 -0.24 14.45
C THR A 264 2.07 -0.94 15.10
N TYR A 265 0.90 -0.80 14.48
CA TYR A 265 -0.34 -1.44 14.93
C TYR A 265 -0.25 -2.96 14.84
N ALA A 266 -0.91 -3.65 15.78
CA ALA A 266 -1.21 -5.05 15.60
C ALA A 266 -2.29 -5.22 14.51
N PRO A 267 -2.17 -6.25 13.64
CA PRO A 267 -3.15 -6.53 12.58
C PRO A 267 -4.49 -7.05 13.11
N THR A 268 -4.52 -7.59 14.34
CA THR A 268 -5.67 -8.25 14.97
C THR A 268 -5.73 -7.88 16.45
N THR A 269 -6.85 -8.14 17.11
CA THR A 269 -7.01 -7.91 18.57
C THR A 269 -6.30 -8.96 19.43
N LEU A 270 -5.76 -10.01 18.83
CA LEU A 270 -5.20 -11.20 19.51
C LEU A 270 -3.68 -11.16 19.65
N ALA A 271 -3.04 -10.05 19.29
CA ALA A 271 -1.60 -9.87 19.38
C ALA A 271 -1.26 -8.44 19.80
N ALA A 272 -0.16 -8.27 20.53
CA ALA A 272 0.34 -6.97 20.91
C ALA A 272 0.93 -6.20 19.71
N ALA A 273 0.92 -4.87 19.77
CA ALA A 273 1.55 -4.01 18.79
C ALA A 273 3.09 -4.10 18.86
N ARG A 274 3.80 -3.63 17.82
CA ARG A 274 5.28 -3.64 17.78
C ARG A 274 5.85 -2.25 17.91
N ASP A 275 7.04 -2.17 18.51
CA ASP A 275 7.87 -0.98 18.46
C ASP A 275 9.28 -1.29 17.93
N PHE A 276 9.93 -0.27 17.39
CA PHE A 276 11.26 -0.34 16.82
C PHE A 276 12.10 0.80 17.37
N TRP A 277 13.32 0.46 17.78
CA TRP A 277 14.34 1.43 18.15
C TRP A 277 15.49 1.33 17.16
N MET A 278 15.66 2.36 16.32
CA MET A 278 16.46 2.28 15.11
C MET A 278 17.40 3.45 14.94
N LEU A 279 18.47 3.19 14.21
CA LEU A 279 19.32 4.17 13.56
C LEU A 279 18.92 4.24 12.08
N ARG A 280 18.71 5.45 11.56
CA ARG A 280 18.55 5.74 10.13
C ARG A 280 19.70 6.60 9.65
N TYR A 281 20.49 6.10 8.71
CA TYR A 281 21.58 6.83 8.07
C TYR A 281 21.17 7.28 6.68
N THR A 282 21.30 8.57 6.39
CA THR A 282 21.07 9.14 5.06
C THR A 282 22.36 9.73 4.52
N ALA A 283 22.76 9.37 3.30
CA ALA A 283 23.95 9.91 2.67
C ALA A 283 23.82 9.96 1.15
N SER A 284 24.51 10.92 0.53
CA SER A 284 24.69 10.97 -0.91
C SER A 284 25.92 10.17 -1.30
N LEU A 285 25.85 9.43 -2.40
CA LEU A 285 26.95 8.68 -2.99
C LEU A 285 27.61 9.51 -4.11
N ASP A 286 28.83 9.13 -4.48
CA ASP A 286 29.64 9.84 -5.49
C ASP A 286 28.98 9.86 -6.88
N ASP A 287 28.12 8.89 -7.18
CA ASP A 287 27.38 8.77 -8.44
C ASP A 287 26.10 9.62 -8.48
N GLY A 288 25.87 10.45 -7.44
CA GLY A 288 24.67 11.27 -7.29
C GLY A 288 23.45 10.52 -6.76
N SER A 289 23.59 9.23 -6.42
CA SER A 289 22.54 8.46 -5.75
C SER A 289 22.38 8.89 -4.30
N LEU A 290 21.17 8.73 -3.77
CA LEU A 290 20.86 8.95 -2.37
C LEU A 290 20.58 7.59 -1.72
N VAL A 291 21.21 7.33 -0.58
CA VAL A 291 20.97 6.13 0.22
C VAL A 291 20.37 6.50 1.57
N ILE A 292 19.36 5.74 1.97
CA ILE A 292 18.79 5.76 3.31
C ILE A 292 18.87 4.33 3.83
N CYS A 293 19.69 4.08 4.84
CA CYS A 293 19.79 2.77 5.48
C CYS A 293 19.23 2.83 6.89
N VAL A 294 18.53 1.78 7.31
CA VAL A 294 17.95 1.65 8.65
C VAL A 294 18.39 0.33 9.28
N ARG A 295 18.69 0.37 10.58
CA ARG A 295 18.97 -0.82 11.40
C ARG A 295 18.52 -0.58 12.84
N SER A 296 17.98 -1.60 13.50
CA SER A 296 17.68 -1.56 14.93
C SER A 296 18.95 -1.44 15.77
N LEU A 297 18.84 -0.71 16.87
CA LEU A 297 19.88 -0.55 17.87
C LEU A 297 19.63 -1.54 19.01
N THR A 298 20.53 -2.49 19.17
CA THR A 298 20.48 -3.52 20.20
C THR A 298 21.79 -3.54 20.99
N SER A 299 21.80 -4.30 22.09
CA SER A 299 23.02 -4.54 22.85
C SER A 299 24.09 -5.24 22.00
N SER A 300 23.70 -6.10 21.04
CA SER A 300 24.62 -6.80 20.15
C SER A 300 25.23 -5.89 19.08
N THR A 301 24.51 -4.87 18.61
CA THR A 301 25.06 -3.86 17.69
C THR A 301 25.91 -2.80 18.42
N GLY A 302 25.94 -2.82 19.76
CA GLY A 302 26.58 -1.78 20.56
C GLY A 302 25.84 -0.44 20.54
N GLY A 303 24.53 -0.46 20.26
CA GLY A 303 23.68 0.73 20.23
C GLY A 303 23.22 1.18 21.61
N PRO A 304 22.77 2.45 21.76
CA PRO A 304 22.19 2.94 23.01
C PRO A 304 20.92 2.19 23.37
N SER A 305 20.65 2.07 24.67
CA SER A 305 19.41 1.48 25.17
C SER A 305 18.21 2.29 24.68
N GLY A 306 17.24 1.61 24.07
CA GLY A 306 16.01 2.24 23.64
C GLY A 306 15.07 2.60 24.81
N PRO A 307 13.95 3.29 24.52
CA PRO A 307 12.92 3.57 25.50
C PRO A 307 12.32 2.26 26.08
N PRO A 308 11.83 2.30 27.34
CA PRO A 308 11.27 1.14 28.02
C PRO A 308 10.02 0.60 27.30
N ASN A 309 9.85 -0.72 27.32
CA ASN A 309 8.77 -1.46 26.65
C ASN A 309 7.60 -1.73 27.61
N THR A 310 6.62 -0.85 27.69
CA THR A 310 5.48 -1.07 28.62
C THR A 310 4.27 -1.74 27.97
N SER A 311 4.07 -1.61 26.65
CA SER A 311 2.88 -2.14 25.96
C SER A 311 3.13 -2.69 24.54
N PHE A 312 4.40 -2.76 24.12
CA PHE A 312 4.79 -3.18 22.77
C PHE A 312 5.80 -4.32 22.83
N VAL A 313 5.74 -5.20 21.84
CA VAL A 313 6.79 -6.18 21.58
C VAL A 313 7.88 -5.52 20.73
N ARG A 314 9.13 -5.55 21.20
CA ARG A 314 10.27 -4.95 20.50
C ARG A 314 10.63 -5.79 19.28
N ALA A 315 10.39 -5.25 18.10
CA ALA A 315 10.79 -5.84 16.84
C ALA A 315 12.18 -5.32 16.40
N GLU A 316 12.86 -6.09 15.55
CA GLU A 316 14.17 -5.77 15.02
C GLU A 316 14.09 -5.45 13.52
N MET A 317 14.55 -4.26 13.14
CA MET A 317 14.85 -3.92 11.76
C MET A 317 16.29 -4.36 11.46
N LEU A 318 16.44 -5.41 10.67
CA LEU A 318 17.74 -5.80 10.13
C LEU A 318 18.13 -4.82 9.01
N PRO A 319 19.40 -4.76 8.56
CA PRO A 319 19.84 -3.74 7.60
C PRO A 319 18.94 -3.70 6.35
N SER A 320 18.23 -2.58 6.25
CA SER A 320 17.11 -2.29 5.35
C SER A 320 17.22 -0.85 4.82
N GLY A 321 16.35 -0.47 3.90
CA GLY A 321 16.22 0.91 3.45
C GLY A 321 16.06 1.08 1.94
N TYR A 322 16.56 2.20 1.43
CA TYR A 322 16.28 2.70 0.10
C TYR A 322 17.56 3.17 -0.59
N LEU A 323 17.79 2.69 -1.82
CA LEU A 323 18.80 3.21 -2.73
C LEU A 323 18.09 3.89 -3.90
N ILE A 324 18.25 5.20 -4.01
CA ILE A 324 17.53 6.05 -4.94
C ILE A 324 18.54 6.64 -5.93
N ARG A 325 18.49 6.15 -7.17
CA ARG A 325 19.46 6.54 -8.20
C ARG A 325 18.81 7.44 -9.23
N PRO A 326 19.44 8.56 -9.61
CA PRO A 326 18.93 9.40 -10.68
C PRO A 326 18.88 8.63 -12.01
N CYS A 327 17.86 8.90 -12.81
CA CYS A 327 17.69 8.28 -14.13
C CYS A 327 17.92 9.30 -15.26
N GLU A 328 18.62 8.90 -16.32
CA GLU A 328 18.72 9.68 -17.56
C GLU A 328 17.31 9.89 -18.16
N GLY A 329 16.94 11.15 -18.40
CA GLY A 329 15.59 11.52 -18.87
C GLY A 329 14.60 11.95 -17.78
N GLY A 330 15.05 12.07 -16.53
CA GLY A 330 14.28 12.56 -15.40
C GLY A 330 13.64 11.43 -14.57
N GLY A 331 13.60 11.61 -13.25
CA GLY A 331 13.07 10.62 -12.30
C GLY A 331 14.16 9.83 -11.57
N SER A 332 13.75 8.75 -10.91
CA SER A 332 14.61 7.92 -10.06
C SER A 332 14.32 6.43 -10.22
N ILE A 333 15.37 5.63 -10.15
CA ILE A 333 15.31 4.19 -9.95
C ILE A 333 15.44 3.93 -8.45
N ILE A 334 14.48 3.21 -7.89
CA ILE A 334 14.40 2.95 -6.46
C ILE A 334 14.63 1.46 -6.24
N HIS A 335 15.59 1.12 -5.38
CA HIS A 335 15.68 -0.19 -4.76
C HIS A 335 15.25 -0.08 -3.30
N ILE A 336 14.29 -0.91 -2.91
CA ILE A 336 13.77 -1.01 -1.53
C ILE A 336 14.17 -2.38 -0.99
N VAL A 337 14.66 -2.41 0.25
CA VAL A 337 14.86 -3.65 1.01
C VAL A 337 14.21 -3.46 2.37
N ASP A 338 13.26 -4.32 2.70
CA ASP A 338 12.67 -4.43 4.02
C ASP A 338 13.06 -5.79 4.60
N HIS A 339 13.73 -5.79 5.75
CA HIS A 339 14.19 -7.00 6.42
C HIS A 339 13.96 -6.84 7.93
N VAL A 340 13.01 -7.59 8.46
CA VAL A 340 12.54 -7.43 9.83
C VAL A 340 12.43 -8.76 10.56
N ASP A 341 12.69 -8.74 11.85
CA ASP A 341 12.24 -9.74 12.80
C ASP A 341 11.11 -9.15 13.64
N LEU A 342 9.92 -9.74 13.53
CA LEU A 342 8.70 -9.27 14.19
C LEU A 342 8.41 -10.02 15.51
N ASP A 343 9.37 -10.82 15.97
CA ASP A 343 9.27 -11.71 17.12
C ASP A 343 8.00 -12.57 17.03
N ALA A 344 7.89 -13.36 15.96
CA ALA A 344 6.68 -14.14 15.68
C ALA A 344 6.33 -15.13 16.79
N TRP A 345 7.30 -15.53 17.61
CA TRP A 345 7.07 -16.43 18.75
C TRP A 345 6.29 -15.77 19.88
N SER A 346 6.24 -14.45 19.93
CA SER A 346 5.41 -13.69 20.89
C SER A 346 3.89 -13.80 20.65
N VAL A 347 3.45 -14.35 19.51
CA VAL A 347 2.03 -14.48 19.16
C VAL A 347 1.54 -15.93 19.13
N PRO A 348 0.22 -16.15 19.26
CA PRO A 348 -0.37 -17.48 19.06
C PRO A 348 0.04 -18.11 17.74
N GLU A 349 0.25 -19.44 17.74
CA GLU A 349 0.76 -20.18 16.58
C GLU A 349 -0.04 -19.93 15.29
N VAL A 350 -1.36 -19.85 15.43
CA VAL A 350 -2.28 -19.58 14.31
C VAL A 350 -2.02 -18.22 13.64
N LEU A 351 -1.48 -17.24 14.36
CA LEU A 351 -1.19 -15.89 13.85
C LEU A 351 0.25 -15.72 13.39
N ARG A 352 1.16 -16.66 13.68
CA ARG A 352 2.57 -16.60 13.24
C ARG A 352 2.74 -16.33 11.75
N PRO A 353 1.92 -16.88 10.82
CA PRO A 353 2.04 -16.56 9.40
C PRO A 353 1.98 -15.05 9.09
N LEU A 354 1.29 -14.25 9.91
CA LEU A 354 1.22 -12.79 9.73
C LEU A 354 2.56 -12.08 9.99
N TYR A 355 3.45 -12.71 10.74
CA TYR A 355 4.73 -12.14 11.19
C TYR A 355 5.94 -12.86 10.56
N GLU A 356 5.75 -14.09 10.07
CA GLU A 356 6.80 -14.90 9.41
C GLU A 356 6.67 -14.94 7.87
N SER A 357 5.68 -14.25 7.29
CA SER A 357 5.50 -14.24 5.84
C SER A 357 6.17 -13.03 5.18
N SER A 358 7.28 -13.29 4.46
CA SER A 358 7.91 -12.30 3.58
C SER A 358 6.97 -11.75 2.51
N LYS A 359 5.96 -12.52 2.09
CA LYS A 359 4.94 -12.06 1.14
C LYS A 359 4.03 -11.00 1.77
N ILE A 360 3.59 -11.21 3.01
CA ILE A 360 2.77 -10.25 3.75
C ILE A 360 3.58 -8.97 4.01
N LEU A 361 4.86 -9.09 4.41
CA LEU A 361 5.78 -7.96 4.53
C LEU A 361 5.88 -7.17 3.22
N ALA A 362 6.15 -7.87 2.11
CA ALA A 362 6.28 -7.25 0.79
C ALA A 362 5.03 -6.45 0.42
N GLN A 363 3.85 -7.03 0.60
CA GLN A 363 2.58 -6.37 0.25
C GLN A 363 2.28 -5.15 1.14
N LYS A 364 2.50 -5.25 2.46
CA LYS A 364 2.14 -4.19 3.42
C LYS A 364 3.14 -3.04 3.47
N MET A 365 4.41 -3.30 3.20
CA MET A 365 5.49 -2.32 3.35
C MET A 365 6.15 -2.01 1.99
N THR A 366 6.82 -2.99 1.38
CA THR A 366 7.66 -2.77 0.19
C THR A 366 6.87 -2.29 -1.03
N ILE A 367 5.79 -3.00 -1.36
CA ILE A 367 4.90 -2.71 -2.49
C ILE A 367 4.09 -1.45 -2.19
N ALA A 368 3.60 -1.31 -0.96
CA ALA A 368 2.85 -0.11 -0.53
C ALA A 368 3.68 1.18 -0.70
N ALA A 369 4.98 1.15 -0.34
CA ALA A 369 5.90 2.25 -0.57
C ALA A 369 6.00 2.61 -2.06
N LEU A 370 6.27 1.63 -2.92
CA LEU A 370 6.36 1.85 -4.38
C LEU A 370 5.04 2.38 -4.97
N ARG A 371 3.89 1.86 -4.55
CA ARG A 371 2.56 2.35 -4.96
C ARG A 371 2.40 3.80 -4.59
N HIS A 372 2.72 4.15 -3.36
CA HIS A 372 2.51 5.50 -2.86
C HIS A 372 3.35 6.54 -3.60
N ILE A 373 4.63 6.26 -3.82
CA ILE A 373 5.53 7.19 -4.54
C ILE A 373 5.07 7.33 -6.00
N ARG A 374 4.65 6.22 -6.64
CA ARG A 374 4.11 6.25 -8.01
C ARG A 374 2.81 7.05 -8.10
N GLN A 375 1.92 6.89 -7.13
CA GLN A 375 0.68 7.66 -7.02
C GLN A 375 0.99 9.17 -6.96
N ILE A 376 1.89 9.59 -6.06
CA ILE A 376 2.31 11.00 -5.95
C ILE A 376 2.94 11.49 -7.26
N ALA A 377 3.78 10.68 -7.91
CA ALA A 377 4.42 11.04 -9.16
C ALA A 377 3.41 11.31 -10.29
N GLN A 378 2.36 10.49 -10.39
CA GLN A 378 1.31 10.63 -11.41
C GLN A 378 0.38 11.81 -11.17
N GLU A 379 0.14 12.14 -9.90
CA GLU A 379 -0.63 13.33 -9.54
C GLU A 379 0.17 14.61 -9.82
N THR A 380 1.46 14.59 -9.53
CA THR A 380 2.36 15.72 -9.79
C THR A 380 2.53 15.97 -11.29
N SER A 381 2.49 14.93 -12.12
CA SER A 381 2.57 15.05 -13.57
C SER A 381 1.26 15.53 -14.23
N GLY A 382 0.14 15.55 -13.50
CA GLY A 382 -1.19 15.87 -14.03
C GLY A 382 -1.77 14.80 -14.97
N GLU A 383 -1.21 13.58 -14.98
CA GLU A 383 -1.62 12.49 -15.85
C GLU A 383 -2.98 11.88 -15.43
N ILE A 384 -3.33 12.02 -14.14
CA ILE A 384 -4.64 11.63 -13.57
C ILE A 384 -5.46 12.88 -13.27
N GLN A 385 -6.62 12.99 -13.91
CA GLN A 385 -7.61 14.03 -13.64
C GLN A 385 -8.82 13.39 -12.95
N TYR A 386 -8.96 13.56 -11.64
CA TYR A 386 -10.14 13.08 -10.90
C TYR A 386 -11.36 13.90 -11.34
N GLY A 387 -12.48 13.22 -11.58
CA GLY A 387 -13.74 13.88 -11.94
C GLY A 387 -14.22 14.82 -10.81
N GLY A 388 -14.84 15.93 -11.17
CA GLY A 388 -15.51 16.81 -10.20
C GLY A 388 -14.63 17.81 -9.44
N GLY A 389 -13.39 18.06 -9.89
CA GLY A 389 -12.55 19.14 -9.36
C GLY A 389 -11.96 18.92 -7.96
N ARG A 390 -12.07 17.70 -7.41
CA ARG A 390 -11.53 17.36 -6.07
C ARG A 390 -10.04 17.05 -6.14
N GLN A 391 -9.28 17.53 -5.16
CA GLN A 391 -7.83 17.35 -5.11
C GLN A 391 -7.46 15.90 -4.69
N PRO A 392 -6.59 15.19 -5.43
CA PRO A 392 -6.15 13.83 -5.09
C PRO A 392 -5.62 13.69 -3.65
N ALA A 393 -4.90 14.71 -3.19
CA ALA A 393 -4.28 14.75 -1.87
C ALA A 393 -5.33 14.60 -0.76
N VAL A 394 -6.44 15.34 -0.85
CA VAL A 394 -7.54 15.30 0.12
C VAL A 394 -8.14 13.89 0.19
N LEU A 395 -8.35 13.26 -0.96
CA LEU A 395 -8.90 11.90 -1.03
C LEU A 395 -7.97 10.86 -0.36
N ARG A 396 -6.65 11.00 -0.53
CA ARG A 396 -5.69 10.16 0.20
C ARG A 396 -5.73 10.40 1.70
N THR A 397 -5.84 11.67 2.12
CA THR A 397 -5.96 12.03 3.52
C THR A 397 -7.20 11.38 4.16
N PHE A 398 -8.33 11.35 3.47
CA PHE A 398 -9.51 10.62 3.96
C PHE A 398 -9.25 9.11 4.13
N SER A 399 -8.67 8.45 3.13
CA SER A 399 -8.31 7.03 3.24
C SER A 399 -7.32 6.76 4.39
N GLN A 400 -6.33 7.64 4.59
CA GLN A 400 -5.39 7.57 5.72
C GLN A 400 -6.11 7.70 7.07
N ARG A 401 -6.99 8.70 7.21
CA ARG A 401 -7.73 8.95 8.45
C ARG A 401 -8.68 7.80 8.78
N LEU A 402 -9.36 7.22 7.80
CA LEU A 402 -10.19 6.02 7.97
C LEU A 402 -9.36 4.83 8.46
N CYS A 403 -8.28 4.49 7.77
CA CYS A 403 -7.40 3.38 8.16
C CYS A 403 -6.80 3.58 9.55
N ARG A 404 -6.32 4.79 9.85
CA ARG A 404 -5.71 5.13 11.13
C ARG A 404 -6.72 5.00 12.26
N GLY A 405 -7.90 5.62 12.14
CA GLY A 405 -8.92 5.53 13.19
C GLY A 405 -9.44 4.10 13.40
N PHE A 406 -9.55 3.29 12.34
CA PHE A 406 -9.88 1.87 12.47
C PHE A 406 -8.77 1.11 13.23
N ASN A 407 -7.50 1.34 12.89
CA ASN A 407 -6.36 0.72 13.59
C ASN A 407 -6.26 1.15 15.05
N ASP A 408 -6.51 2.43 15.35
CA ASP A 408 -6.56 2.98 16.71
C ASP A 408 -7.63 2.27 17.54
N ALA A 409 -8.82 2.05 16.97
CA ALA A 409 -9.92 1.35 17.65
C ALA A 409 -9.59 -0.13 17.90
N VAL A 410 -9.01 -0.82 16.91
CA VAL A 410 -8.59 -2.23 17.03
C VAL A 410 -7.51 -2.41 18.09
N ASN A 411 -6.57 -1.48 18.23
CA ASN A 411 -5.47 -1.60 19.19
C ASN A 411 -5.84 -1.05 20.57
N GLY A 412 -6.52 0.09 20.64
CA GLY A 412 -7.05 0.67 21.88
C GLY A 412 -5.96 1.11 22.86
N PHE A 413 -4.98 1.89 22.40
CA PHE A 413 -3.86 2.32 23.24
C PHE A 413 -4.26 3.35 24.31
N ALA A 414 -3.69 3.23 25.51
CA ALA A 414 -4.04 4.06 26.66
C ALA A 414 -3.57 5.52 26.53
N ASP A 415 -2.42 5.75 25.91
CA ASP A 415 -1.90 7.08 25.57
C ASP A 415 -2.81 7.84 24.57
N ASP A 416 -3.62 7.12 23.80
CA ASP A 416 -4.68 7.67 22.94
C ASP A 416 -6.02 7.90 23.66
N GLY A 417 -6.08 7.65 24.97
CA GLY A 417 -7.26 7.84 25.81
C GLY A 417 -8.22 6.65 25.87
N TRP A 418 -7.83 5.50 25.31
CA TRP A 418 -8.62 4.27 25.41
C TRP A 418 -8.44 3.59 26.77
N SER A 419 -9.52 3.04 27.30
CA SER A 419 -9.52 2.24 28.53
C SER A 419 -10.50 1.07 28.40
N LEU A 420 -10.20 -0.03 29.08
CA LEU A 420 -11.01 -1.23 29.07
C LEU A 420 -12.25 -1.03 29.97
N LEU A 421 -13.45 -1.21 29.42
CA LEU A 421 -14.70 -1.14 30.18
C LEU A 421 -15.10 -2.52 30.73
N GLY A 422 -14.82 -3.57 29.96
CA GLY A 422 -15.10 -4.95 30.33
C GLY A 422 -14.64 -5.94 29.28
N SER A 423 -14.27 -7.13 29.74
CA SER A 423 -14.09 -8.34 28.94
C SER A 423 -14.89 -9.42 29.66
N ASP A 424 -15.69 -10.18 28.93
CA ASP A 424 -16.52 -11.29 29.43
C ASP A 424 -15.70 -12.52 29.88
N GLY A 425 -14.37 -12.44 29.86
CA GLY A 425 -13.47 -13.52 30.25
C GLY A 425 -13.45 -14.69 29.25
N VAL A 426 -14.20 -14.58 28.16
CA VAL A 426 -14.22 -15.51 27.03
C VAL A 426 -13.78 -14.68 25.84
N GLU A 427 -12.52 -14.82 25.43
CA GLU A 427 -11.70 -13.90 24.60
C GLU A 427 -12.24 -13.37 23.25
N ASP A 428 -13.53 -13.47 22.94
CA ASP A 428 -14.12 -13.18 21.63
C ASP A 428 -14.44 -11.69 21.41
N VAL A 429 -14.87 -10.94 22.44
CA VAL A 429 -15.25 -9.53 22.31
C VAL A 429 -14.65 -8.65 23.42
N THR A 430 -13.96 -7.58 23.03
CA THR A 430 -13.42 -6.57 23.96
C THR A 430 -14.17 -5.25 23.80
N ILE A 431 -14.59 -4.65 24.91
CA ILE A 431 -15.25 -3.34 24.93
C ILE A 431 -14.31 -2.29 25.52
N MET A 432 -13.96 -1.30 24.69
CA MET A 432 -13.09 -0.18 25.04
C MET A 432 -13.87 1.12 25.03
N VAL A 433 -13.54 2.04 25.93
CA VAL A 433 -14.07 3.40 25.95
C VAL A 433 -12.95 4.41 25.75
N ASN A 434 -13.16 5.39 24.89
CA ASN A 434 -12.30 6.55 24.74
C ASN A 434 -13.02 7.79 25.31
N SER A 435 -12.51 8.29 26.44
CA SER A 435 -13.09 9.44 27.13
C SER A 435 -12.38 10.76 26.80
N SER A 436 -11.44 10.76 25.85
CA SER A 436 -10.65 11.97 25.53
C SER A 436 -11.49 13.01 24.78
N PRO A 437 -11.73 14.21 25.37
CA PRO A 437 -12.53 15.26 24.71
C PRO A 437 -11.76 15.96 23.56
N SER A 438 -10.43 15.90 23.59
CA SER A 438 -9.53 16.68 22.73
C SER A 438 -9.53 16.26 21.26
N LYS A 439 -9.97 15.03 20.93
CA LYS A 439 -10.15 14.59 19.52
C LYS A 439 -11.46 15.09 18.89
N PHE A 440 -12.33 15.74 19.66
CA PHE A 440 -13.68 16.17 19.24
C PHE A 440 -13.92 17.68 19.30
N LEU A 441 -12.95 18.47 19.77
CA LEU A 441 -13.11 19.91 20.06
C LEU A 441 -12.81 20.85 18.87
N GLY A 442 -13.01 20.38 17.63
CA GLY A 442 -12.82 21.19 16.41
C GLY A 442 -14.08 21.84 15.83
N SER A 443 -15.30 21.40 16.20
CA SER A 443 -16.52 21.90 15.59
C SER A 443 -17.52 22.43 16.61
N GLN A 444 -17.64 23.75 16.69
CA GLN A 444 -18.81 24.43 17.24
C GLN A 444 -19.92 24.57 16.18
N TYR A 445 -20.19 23.58 15.32
CA TYR A 445 -21.37 23.64 14.45
C TYR A 445 -22.02 22.25 14.22
N SER A 446 -23.33 22.21 14.47
CA SER A 446 -24.30 21.11 14.26
C SER A 446 -24.06 19.79 15.02
N THR A 447 -24.09 19.87 16.34
CA THR A 447 -24.23 18.72 17.23
C THR A 447 -25.67 18.17 17.31
N SER A 448 -26.42 18.05 16.20
CA SER A 448 -27.81 17.58 16.28
C SER A 448 -27.97 16.06 16.47
N MET A 449 -26.91 15.25 16.30
CA MET A 449 -26.96 13.81 16.56
C MET A 449 -26.22 13.36 17.84
N PHE A 450 -25.35 14.21 18.41
CA PHE A 450 -24.47 13.79 19.53
C PHE A 450 -24.32 14.79 20.69
N SER A 451 -25.11 15.87 20.79
CA SER A 451 -25.05 16.76 21.97
C SER A 451 -26.25 16.62 22.90
N THR A 452 -26.05 15.92 24.01
CA THR A 452 -26.63 16.32 25.32
C THR A 452 -25.85 15.79 26.53
N PHE A 453 -24.99 14.77 26.36
CA PHE A 453 -24.16 14.22 27.45
C PHE A 453 -22.70 14.21 27.01
N GLY A 454 -21.77 14.59 27.91
CA GLY A 454 -20.33 14.57 27.65
C GLY A 454 -19.92 13.24 27.00
N GLY A 455 -19.60 13.29 25.71
CA GLY A 455 -19.53 12.10 24.86
C GLY A 455 -18.15 11.44 24.89
N GLY A 456 -18.13 10.11 25.03
CA GLY A 456 -16.97 9.27 24.76
C GLY A 456 -17.29 8.28 23.64
N VAL A 457 -16.27 7.73 23.00
CA VAL A 457 -16.45 6.69 21.98
C VAL A 457 -16.44 5.33 22.64
N LEU A 458 -17.47 4.52 22.41
CA LEU A 458 -17.47 3.10 22.76
C LEU A 458 -17.05 2.30 21.53
N CYS A 459 -16.10 1.38 21.69
CA CYS A 459 -15.66 0.48 20.64
C CYS A 459 -15.79 -0.97 21.13
N ALA A 460 -16.55 -1.78 20.40
CA ALA A 460 -16.52 -3.23 20.51
C ALA A 460 -15.61 -3.78 19.40
N LYS A 461 -14.66 -4.63 19.76
CA LYS A 461 -13.71 -5.24 18.83
C LYS A 461 -13.61 -6.74 19.07
N ALA A 462 -13.47 -7.50 17.98
CA ALA A 462 -13.41 -8.95 17.98
C ALA A 462 -12.50 -9.43 16.85
N SER A 463 -11.88 -10.59 17.04
CA SER A 463 -11.17 -11.32 15.99
C SER A 463 -11.64 -12.75 15.98
N MET A 464 -11.97 -13.28 14.80
CA MET A 464 -12.40 -14.67 14.65
C MET A 464 -11.62 -15.35 13.53
N LEU A 465 -11.37 -16.65 13.69
CA LEU A 465 -10.76 -17.46 12.66
C LEU A 465 -11.86 -18.08 11.78
N LEU A 466 -11.82 -17.77 10.48
CA LEU A 466 -12.72 -18.36 9.49
C LEU A 466 -11.95 -19.36 8.63
N GLN A 467 -12.48 -20.57 8.50
CA GLN A 467 -11.89 -21.61 7.65
C GLN A 467 -12.48 -21.55 6.24
N ASN A 468 -11.64 -21.68 5.22
CA ASN A 468 -12.04 -21.78 3.81
C ASN A 468 -12.86 -20.60 3.27
N VAL A 469 -12.64 -19.38 3.79
CA VAL A 469 -13.32 -18.17 3.31
C VAL A 469 -12.31 -17.26 2.61
N PRO A 470 -12.41 -17.08 1.27
CA PRO A 470 -11.58 -16.12 0.56
C PRO A 470 -11.86 -14.68 1.03
N PRO A 471 -10.81 -13.87 1.34
CA PRO A 471 -10.99 -12.50 1.85
C PRO A 471 -11.85 -11.61 0.95
N ALA A 472 -11.60 -11.63 -0.36
CA ALA A 472 -12.32 -10.82 -1.34
C ALA A 472 -13.82 -11.14 -1.37
N LEU A 473 -14.18 -12.43 -1.29
CA LEU A 473 -15.57 -12.87 -1.28
C LEU A 473 -16.32 -12.38 -0.04
N LEU A 474 -15.69 -12.48 1.14
CA LEU A 474 -16.33 -12.02 2.38
C LEU A 474 -16.53 -10.51 2.39
N VAL A 475 -15.52 -9.74 1.97
CA VAL A 475 -15.65 -8.28 1.89
C VAL A 475 -16.69 -7.86 0.86
N ARG A 476 -16.77 -8.56 -0.29
CA ARG A 476 -17.84 -8.32 -1.28
C ARG A 476 -19.21 -8.64 -0.70
N PHE A 477 -19.37 -9.77 -0.02
CA PHE A 477 -20.61 -10.15 0.65
C PHE A 477 -21.04 -9.09 1.67
N LEU A 478 -20.15 -8.66 2.57
CA LEU A 478 -20.43 -7.61 3.55
C LEU A 478 -20.86 -6.31 2.86
N ARG A 479 -20.21 -5.96 1.75
CA ARG A 479 -20.56 -4.77 0.97
C ARG A 479 -21.92 -4.90 0.29
N GLU A 480 -22.30 -6.06 -0.23
CA GLU A 480 -23.60 -6.30 -0.88
C GLU A 480 -24.75 -6.35 0.13
N HIS A 481 -24.49 -6.89 1.33
CA HIS A 481 -25.48 -7.06 2.41
C HIS A 481 -25.45 -5.93 3.45
N ARG A 482 -24.97 -4.73 3.07
CA ARG A 482 -24.80 -3.59 4.01
C ARG A 482 -26.06 -3.18 4.74
N SER A 483 -27.22 -3.23 4.09
CA SER A 483 -28.49 -2.91 4.74
C SER A 483 -28.85 -3.84 5.89
N GLU A 484 -28.22 -5.02 6.00
CA GLU A 484 -28.51 -5.96 7.09
C GLU A 484 -27.77 -5.60 8.39
N TRP A 485 -26.62 -4.93 8.29
CA TRP A 485 -25.76 -4.65 9.45
C TRP A 485 -25.46 -3.16 9.66
N ALA A 486 -25.76 -2.30 8.69
CA ALA A 486 -25.57 -0.84 8.78
C ALA A 486 -26.90 -0.07 8.88
N ASP A 487 -28.05 -0.75 8.86
CA ASP A 487 -29.36 -0.08 8.97
C ASP A 487 -29.63 0.38 10.41
N TYR A 488 -29.92 1.67 10.55
CA TYR A 488 -30.23 2.36 11.79
C TYR A 488 -31.65 2.04 12.31
N GLY A 489 -32.50 1.41 11.49
CA GLY A 489 -33.88 1.05 11.87
C GLY A 489 -33.98 0.14 13.09
N VAL A 490 -32.92 -0.61 13.42
CA VAL A 490 -32.84 -1.44 14.63
C VAL A 490 -32.71 -0.61 15.90
N ASP A 491 -32.06 0.57 15.82
CA ASP A 491 -31.78 1.42 16.97
C ASP A 491 -32.96 2.36 17.30
N ALA A 492 -33.74 2.79 16.31
CA ALA A 492 -35.01 3.50 16.55
C ALA A 492 -36.03 2.60 17.27
N TYR A 493 -36.08 1.31 16.90
CA TYR A 493 -36.91 0.30 17.57
C TYR A 493 -36.40 0.02 18.99
N SER A 494 -35.08 -0.15 19.18
CA SER A 494 -34.47 -0.40 20.49
C SER A 494 -34.56 0.80 21.44
N ALA A 495 -34.37 2.02 20.94
CA ALA A 495 -34.55 3.27 21.68
C ALA A 495 -36.03 3.54 22.03
N ALA A 496 -36.97 3.14 21.18
CA ALA A 496 -38.41 3.19 21.47
C ALA A 496 -38.84 2.14 22.50
N CYS A 497 -38.29 0.92 22.44
CA CYS A 497 -38.52 -0.13 23.45
C CYS A 497 -38.05 0.26 24.86
N LEU A 498 -37.02 1.13 24.95
CA LEU A 498 -36.57 1.68 26.23
C LEU A 498 -37.48 2.81 26.77
N ARG A 499 -38.46 3.30 25.99
CA ARG A 499 -39.34 4.41 26.39
C ARG A 499 -40.83 4.06 26.52
N ALA A 500 -41.29 2.83 26.32
CA ALA A 500 -42.71 2.51 26.54
C ALA A 500 -42.98 1.08 27.03
N SER A 501 -43.67 1.00 28.18
CA SER A 501 -44.62 0.00 28.72
C SER A 501 -44.66 -1.45 28.14
N PRO A 502 -44.80 -2.50 28.99
CA PRO A 502 -44.48 -3.90 28.64
C PRO A 502 -45.52 -4.67 27.77
N PHE A 503 -46.35 -4.00 26.97
CA PHE A 503 -47.35 -4.71 26.15
C PHE A 503 -47.60 -4.02 24.80
N ALA A 504 -46.64 -4.13 23.88
CA ALA A 504 -46.93 -4.01 22.45
C ALA A 504 -45.86 -4.73 21.63
N VAL A 505 -46.22 -5.88 21.07
CA VAL A 505 -45.49 -6.50 19.97
C VAL A 505 -46.29 -6.23 18.70
N PRO A 506 -45.81 -5.40 17.75
CA PRO A 506 -46.33 -5.42 16.40
C PRO A 506 -45.42 -6.28 15.51
N CYS A 507 -46.04 -7.31 14.95
CA CYS A 507 -45.50 -8.26 14.00
C CYS A 507 -44.82 -7.58 12.79
N ALA A 508 -43.61 -8.06 12.43
CA ALA A 508 -42.95 -7.74 11.18
C ALA A 508 -43.82 -8.17 9.99
N ARG A 509 -44.23 -7.23 9.14
CA ARG A 509 -44.81 -7.59 7.85
C ARG A 509 -43.69 -8.03 6.89
N PRO A 510 -43.81 -9.19 6.23
CA PRO A 510 -42.89 -9.59 5.17
C PRO A 510 -43.26 -8.81 3.91
N GLY A 511 -42.49 -7.79 3.55
CA GLY A 511 -42.78 -6.95 2.40
C GLY A 511 -41.57 -6.17 1.90
N GLY A 512 -40.80 -6.80 1.01
CA GLY A 512 -40.00 -6.18 -0.05
C GLY A 512 -39.01 -5.08 0.34
N PHE A 513 -37.72 -5.43 0.44
CA PHE A 513 -36.63 -4.46 0.34
C PHE A 513 -36.48 -3.99 -1.12
N PRO A 514 -36.59 -2.68 -1.35
CA PRO A 514 -35.56 -2.00 -2.12
C PRO A 514 -35.21 -0.70 -1.40
N GLY A 515 -34.30 -0.76 -0.41
CA GLY A 515 -33.62 0.44 0.02
C GLY A 515 -32.78 0.95 -1.16
N SER A 516 -33.19 2.05 -1.79
CA SER A 516 -32.43 2.70 -2.86
C SER A 516 -31.10 3.19 -2.26
N GLN A 517 -30.02 2.43 -2.46
CA GLN A 517 -28.67 2.84 -2.08
C GLN A 517 -28.04 3.56 -3.26
N VAL A 518 -27.52 4.77 -3.03
CA VAL A 518 -26.78 5.52 -4.05
C VAL A 518 -25.30 5.52 -3.67
N ILE A 519 -24.48 4.92 -4.54
CA ILE A 519 -23.02 4.86 -4.38
C ILE A 519 -22.39 5.94 -5.25
N LEU A 520 -21.66 6.86 -4.63
CA LEU A 520 -20.93 7.95 -5.27
C LEU A 520 -19.43 7.68 -5.17
N PRO A 521 -18.77 7.18 -6.24
CA PRO A 521 -17.34 6.93 -6.21
C PRO A 521 -16.57 8.26 -6.10
N LEU A 522 -15.63 8.34 -5.14
CA LEU A 522 -14.79 9.52 -4.92
C LEU A 522 -13.39 9.36 -5.52
N ALA A 523 -12.74 8.24 -5.24
CA ALA A 523 -11.34 8.00 -5.60
C ALA A 523 -11.08 6.52 -5.84
N HIS A 524 -10.09 6.23 -6.67
CA HIS A 524 -9.44 4.92 -6.77
C HIS A 524 -7.93 5.12 -6.79
N THR A 525 -7.19 4.16 -6.25
CA THR A 525 -5.73 4.13 -6.37
C THR A 525 -5.32 3.70 -7.78
N VAL A 526 -4.11 4.07 -8.16
CA VAL A 526 -3.44 3.54 -9.35
C VAL A 526 -3.37 2.02 -9.21
N GLU A 527 -3.97 1.30 -10.17
CA GLU A 527 -4.24 -0.16 -10.18
C GLU A 527 -5.58 -0.63 -9.57
N HIS A 528 -6.48 0.26 -9.13
CA HIS A 528 -7.84 -0.04 -8.61
C HIS A 528 -7.87 -0.95 -7.36
N GLU A 529 -6.81 -0.97 -6.56
CA GLU A 529 -6.75 -1.83 -5.37
C GLU A 529 -7.54 -1.30 -4.18
N GLU A 530 -7.55 0.02 -4.01
CA GLU A 530 -8.34 0.71 -3.01
C GLU A 530 -9.26 1.70 -3.71
N PHE A 531 -10.51 1.77 -3.27
CA PHE A 531 -11.44 2.81 -3.71
C PHE A 531 -12.17 3.41 -2.53
N LEU A 532 -12.37 4.73 -2.63
CA LEU A 532 -13.08 5.56 -1.67
C LEU A 532 -14.41 5.97 -2.31
N GLU A 533 -15.51 5.75 -1.60
CA GLU A 533 -16.86 6.04 -2.07
C GLU A 533 -17.71 6.65 -0.94
N VAL A 534 -18.73 7.42 -1.32
CA VAL A 534 -19.79 7.84 -0.39
C VAL A 534 -21.02 6.99 -0.68
N VAL A 535 -21.54 6.33 0.34
CA VAL A 535 -22.78 5.57 0.26
C VAL A 535 -23.87 6.38 0.93
N ARG A 536 -24.90 6.75 0.18
CA ARG A 536 -26.15 7.32 0.72
C ARG A 536 -27.13 6.19 0.97
N LEU A 537 -27.58 6.10 2.21
CA LEU A 537 -28.60 5.17 2.68
C LEU A 537 -29.86 5.99 2.95
N GLU A 538 -30.91 5.74 2.16
CA GLU A 538 -32.15 6.51 2.23
C GLU A 538 -32.90 6.30 3.56
N GLY A 539 -33.39 7.41 4.10
CA GLY A 539 -34.27 7.47 5.27
C GLY A 539 -35.63 6.84 5.01
N HIS A 540 -36.07 5.82 5.76
CA HIS A 540 -37.47 5.36 5.70
C HIS A 540 -38.27 5.81 6.92
N ALA A 541 -39.33 6.60 6.67
CA ALA A 541 -40.31 6.95 7.69
C ALA A 541 -41.26 5.76 7.93
N PHE A 542 -41.31 5.27 9.16
CA PHE A 542 -42.21 4.17 9.55
C PHE A 542 -43.66 4.63 9.74
N SER A 543 -43.92 5.95 9.82
CA SER A 543 -45.25 6.55 9.95
C SER A 543 -45.42 7.84 9.13
N PRO A 544 -46.66 8.23 8.76
CA PRO A 544 -46.94 9.52 8.10
C PRO A 544 -46.58 10.75 8.95
N GLU A 545 -46.46 10.59 10.28
CA GLU A 545 -46.11 11.65 11.22
C GLU A 545 -44.57 11.82 11.35
N ASP A 546 -43.79 10.78 11.03
CA ASP A 546 -42.32 10.77 11.07
C ASP A 546 -41.65 11.12 9.74
N VAL A 547 -42.41 11.50 8.72
CA VAL A 547 -41.89 11.88 7.39
C VAL A 547 -40.92 13.07 7.48
N ALA A 548 -41.08 13.94 8.47
CA ALA A 548 -40.17 15.06 8.73
C ALA A 548 -38.83 14.64 9.39
N LEU A 549 -38.72 13.40 9.90
CA LEU A 549 -37.54 12.86 10.59
C LEU A 549 -36.74 11.86 9.75
N ALA A 550 -37.25 11.43 8.59
CA ALA A 550 -36.49 10.59 7.65
C ALA A 550 -35.29 11.38 7.11
N ARG A 551 -34.12 11.17 7.73
CA ARG A 551 -32.85 11.73 7.27
C ARG A 551 -32.05 10.63 6.61
N ASP A 552 -31.44 10.98 5.48
CA ASP A 552 -30.50 10.10 4.83
C ASP A 552 -29.21 10.00 5.63
N MET A 553 -28.63 8.81 5.65
CA MET A 553 -27.32 8.58 6.23
C MET A 553 -26.28 8.51 5.13
N TYR A 554 -25.16 9.20 5.33
CA TYR A 554 -24.02 9.15 4.43
C TYR A 554 -22.87 8.43 5.12
N LEU A 555 -22.29 7.46 4.43
CA LEU A 555 -21.09 6.74 4.88
C LEU A 555 -19.95 7.06 3.93
N LEU A 556 -18.85 7.59 4.46
CA LEU A 556 -17.58 7.59 3.76
C LEU A 556 -16.96 6.21 3.90
N GLN A 557 -16.67 5.55 2.78
CA GLN A 557 -16.29 4.14 2.76
C GLN A 557 -15.02 3.91 1.95
N LEU A 558 -14.07 3.20 2.56
CA LEU A 558 -12.85 2.70 1.97
C LEU A 558 -12.95 1.17 1.82
N CYS A 559 -12.79 0.69 0.60
CA CYS A 559 -12.69 -0.74 0.31
C CYS A 559 -11.31 -1.05 -0.26
N SER A 560 -10.73 -2.20 0.12
CA SER A 560 -9.55 -2.74 -0.55
C SER A 560 -9.58 -4.27 -0.63
N GLY A 561 -8.87 -4.83 -1.62
CA GLY A 561 -8.75 -6.28 -1.79
C GLY A 561 -10.05 -6.98 -2.22
N VAL A 562 -10.91 -6.29 -2.96
CA VAL A 562 -12.23 -6.80 -3.41
C VAL A 562 -12.14 -7.67 -4.67
N ASP A 563 -11.07 -7.51 -5.47
CA ASP A 563 -10.80 -8.36 -6.64
C ASP A 563 -10.07 -9.64 -6.19
N GLU A 564 -10.59 -10.81 -6.57
CA GLU A 564 -9.97 -12.11 -6.29
C GLU A 564 -8.59 -12.25 -6.95
N ASN A 565 -8.34 -11.49 -8.02
CA ASN A 565 -7.05 -11.46 -8.70
C ASN A 565 -6.07 -10.44 -8.10
N ALA A 566 -6.51 -9.60 -7.16
CA ALA A 566 -5.65 -8.60 -6.53
C ALA A 566 -4.66 -9.29 -5.58
N VAL A 567 -3.38 -9.00 -5.76
CA VAL A 567 -2.29 -9.51 -4.92
C VAL A 567 -2.20 -8.68 -3.65
N GLY A 568 -3.23 -8.73 -2.79
CA GLY A 568 -3.32 -8.00 -1.52
C GLY A 568 -2.89 -8.83 -0.29
N ALA A 569 -2.41 -8.16 0.76
CA ALA A 569 -2.13 -8.79 2.07
C ALA A 569 -3.39 -9.03 2.89
N SER A 570 -4.48 -8.33 2.58
CA SER A 570 -5.77 -8.41 3.26
C SER A 570 -6.85 -7.76 2.40
N ALA A 571 -8.10 -8.12 2.63
CA ALA A 571 -9.26 -7.40 2.13
C ALA A 571 -9.89 -6.61 3.29
N GLN A 572 -10.38 -5.40 3.04
CA GLN A 572 -11.00 -4.59 4.08
C GLN A 572 -12.18 -3.77 3.57
N LEU A 573 -13.11 -3.51 4.49
CA LEU A 573 -14.25 -2.60 4.34
C LEU A 573 -14.28 -1.71 5.58
N VAL A 574 -13.82 -0.46 5.45
CA VAL A 574 -13.80 0.52 6.53
C VAL A 574 -14.71 1.68 6.16
N PHE A 575 -15.55 2.13 7.08
CA PHE A 575 -16.51 3.20 6.83
C PHE A 575 -16.66 4.10 8.06
N ALA A 576 -17.09 5.34 7.84
CA ALA A 576 -17.42 6.28 8.90
C ALA A 576 -18.66 7.09 8.51
N PRO A 577 -19.56 7.39 9.46
CA PRO A 577 -20.69 8.29 9.21
C PRO A 577 -20.18 9.70 8.92
N ILE A 578 -20.78 10.35 7.92
CA ILE A 578 -20.53 11.74 7.55
C ILE A 578 -21.87 12.46 7.35
N ASP A 579 -21.84 13.79 7.29
CA ASP A 579 -22.99 14.62 6.97
C ASP A 579 -22.83 15.32 5.60
N GLU A 580 -23.89 15.99 5.13
CA GLU A 580 -23.87 16.72 3.85
C GLU A 580 -22.91 17.92 3.84
N SER A 581 -22.56 18.44 5.03
CA SER A 581 -21.64 19.56 5.24
C SER A 581 -20.21 19.11 5.58
N PHE A 582 -19.89 17.82 5.37
CA PHE A 582 -18.65 17.22 5.84
C PHE A 582 -17.41 17.95 5.33
N ALA A 583 -16.70 18.57 6.28
CA ALA A 583 -15.47 19.32 6.03
C ALA A 583 -14.24 18.40 5.97
N ASP A 584 -13.18 18.86 5.29
CA ASP A 584 -11.96 18.07 5.08
C ASP A 584 -11.25 17.68 6.40
N ASP A 585 -11.42 18.47 7.45
CA ASP A 585 -10.84 18.29 8.79
C ASP A 585 -11.80 17.66 9.81
N ALA A 586 -13.07 17.45 9.46
CA ALA A 586 -14.08 16.91 10.36
C ALA A 586 -13.66 15.53 10.91
N PRO A 587 -13.82 15.24 12.22
CA PRO A 587 -13.40 13.99 12.82
C PRO A 587 -14.17 12.81 12.20
N LEU A 588 -13.45 11.72 11.94
CA LEU A 588 -14.03 10.46 11.45
C LEU A 588 -14.07 9.47 12.62
N LEU A 589 -15.16 8.70 12.70
CA LEU A 589 -15.34 7.59 13.62
C LEU A 589 -15.39 6.28 12.82
N PRO A 590 -14.23 5.70 12.43
CA PRO A 590 -14.22 4.56 11.53
C PRO A 590 -14.64 3.28 12.23
N SER A 591 -15.45 2.49 11.55
CA SER A 591 -15.81 1.11 11.87
C SER A 591 -15.54 0.24 10.64
N GLY A 592 -15.46 -1.07 10.80
CA GLY A 592 -15.23 -1.90 9.63
C GLY A 592 -14.81 -3.33 9.89
N PHE A 593 -14.44 -3.98 8.79
CA PHE A 593 -14.04 -5.37 8.73
C PHE A 593 -12.70 -5.45 8.01
N ARG A 594 -11.77 -6.24 8.56
CA ARG A 594 -10.50 -6.59 7.92
C ARG A 594 -10.36 -8.10 7.92
N VAL A 595 -10.14 -8.66 6.73
CA VAL A 595 -9.97 -10.09 6.52
C VAL A 595 -8.55 -10.35 6.03
N ILE A 596 -7.77 -11.08 6.81
CA ILE A 596 -6.36 -11.34 6.54
C ILE A 596 -6.19 -12.83 6.26
N PRO A 597 -5.71 -13.24 5.08
CA PRO A 597 -5.41 -14.63 4.81
C PRO A 597 -4.22 -15.08 5.68
N LEU A 598 -4.41 -16.18 6.40
CA LEU A 598 -3.33 -16.89 7.06
C LEU A 598 -2.87 -17.96 6.07
N ASP A 599 -1.72 -17.75 5.43
CA ASP A 599 -1.11 -18.79 4.58
C ASP A 599 -0.85 -20.00 5.48
N THR A 600 -1.68 -21.03 5.37
CA THR A 600 -1.36 -22.33 5.95
C THR A 600 -0.12 -22.81 5.22
N LYS A 601 1.04 -22.78 5.89
CA LYS A 601 2.16 -23.64 5.51
C LYS A 601 1.52 -24.99 5.17
N THR A 602 1.85 -25.56 4.02
CA THR A 602 1.59 -26.96 3.72
C THR A 602 2.22 -27.76 4.86
N VAL A 603 1.45 -27.96 5.92
CA VAL A 603 1.70 -28.97 6.93
C VAL A 603 1.87 -30.22 6.08
N ARG A 604 3.09 -30.76 6.06
CA ARG A 604 3.33 -32.06 5.46
C ARG A 604 2.21 -32.93 6.00
N MET A 605 1.35 -33.43 5.11
CA MET A 605 0.42 -34.51 5.40
C MET A 605 1.25 -35.75 5.74
N GLY A 606 1.90 -35.72 6.89
CA GLY A 606 2.45 -36.85 7.60
C GLY A 606 1.41 -37.22 8.65
N GLN A 607 0.52 -38.14 8.27
CA GLN A 607 -0.24 -39.01 9.16
C GLN A 607 -0.53 -38.44 10.55
N LEU A 608 -1.58 -37.63 10.66
CA LEU A 608 -2.40 -37.64 11.87
C LEU A 608 -3.70 -38.35 11.50
N GLN A 609 -3.87 -39.51 12.11
CA GLN A 609 -5.02 -40.40 11.93
C GLN A 609 -6.32 -39.61 12.08
N LEU A 610 -7.26 -39.89 11.18
CA LEU A 610 -8.68 -39.60 11.40
C LEU A 610 -9.10 -40.23 12.73
N GLU A 611 -9.17 -39.43 13.79
CA GLU A 611 -10.09 -39.72 14.87
C GLU A 611 -11.40 -39.01 14.57
N HIS A 612 -12.38 -39.83 14.20
CA HIS A 612 -13.78 -39.46 14.06
C HIS A 612 -14.27 -38.78 15.35
N TRP A 613 -14.51 -37.47 15.30
CA TRP A 613 -15.38 -36.81 16.27
C TRP A 613 -16.81 -36.83 15.74
N THR A 614 -17.55 -37.88 16.09
CA THR A 614 -18.99 -37.97 15.91
C THR A 614 -19.70 -36.99 16.84
N TRP A 615 -20.42 -36.04 16.26
CA TRP A 615 -21.37 -35.19 16.98
C TRP A 615 -22.50 -36.04 17.56
N HIS A 616 -22.59 -36.11 18.90
CA HIS A 616 -23.81 -36.53 19.58
C HIS A 616 -24.52 -35.31 20.16
N GLN A 617 -25.57 -34.86 19.47
CA GLN A 617 -26.67 -34.13 20.08
C GLN A 617 -27.27 -34.98 21.20
N ARG A 618 -27.32 -34.44 22.43
CA ARG A 618 -28.35 -34.80 23.40
C ARG A 618 -29.12 -33.55 23.77
N LEU A 619 -30.33 -33.48 23.22
CA LEU A 619 -31.46 -32.76 23.78
C LEU A 619 -31.66 -33.20 25.24
N LYS A 620 -31.67 -32.24 26.16
CA LYS A 620 -32.72 -32.06 27.16
C LYS A 620 -32.73 -30.63 27.65
#